data_AF-V3ZJW4-F1
#
_entry.id   AF-V3ZJW4-F1
#
_cell.length_a   1.000
_cell.length_b   1.000
_cell.length_c   1.000
_cell.angle_alpha   90.00
_cell.angle_beta   90.00
_cell.angle_gamma   90.00
#
_symmetry.space_group_name_H-M   'P 1'
#
loop_
_entity.id
_entity.type
_entity.pdbx_description
1 polymer ?
#
loop_
_entity_poly.entity_id
_entity_poly.type
_entity_poly.pdbx_seq_one_letter_code
_entity_poly.pdbx_strand_id
1 'polypeptide(L)'
;YSVLDVDPDSDLEEVRSAYLELAKQYHPDSGTASADARKFSQLQDAYQSILSSRKGEMVVEEDGDDQYYFDIKHTAPQHRQYLSHEGIGFGTPSQRSKQYNSYRVWRAASNIQEHRIEKLAHQTESALVVKDKKEAKKVKISNAIERVVEDLIQESMNKGDFENLTGSGKPLEYVDRNPLVDSTTHNLNKILINNGFTPEWITLQSDIREKLAVLRYKIINNHDINTKLWEIQIERHSVTIEFINDMIDKYNMIVPFIDKQFAHYNHQRDVQKI
;
A
#
# COMPACT_ATOMS: atom_id res chain seq x y z
N TYR A 1 37.04 -30.80 28.48
CA TYR A 1 36.36 -31.38 29.65
C TYR A 1 36.76 -30.67 30.94
N SER A 2 37.98 -30.82 31.47
CA SER A 2 38.39 -30.16 32.74
C SER A 2 38.27 -28.63 32.78
N VAL A 3 38.47 -27.92 31.65
CA VAL A 3 38.34 -26.45 31.59
C VAL A 3 36.87 -25.97 31.68
N LEU A 4 35.94 -26.79 31.20
CA LEU A 4 34.50 -26.50 31.23
C LEU A 4 33.82 -27.12 32.45
N ASP A 5 34.55 -27.89 33.26
CA ASP A 5 34.07 -28.69 34.38
C ASP A 5 32.91 -29.64 34.01
N VAL A 6 33.03 -30.29 32.85
CA VAL A 6 32.02 -31.22 32.32
C VAL A 6 32.61 -32.61 32.16
N ASP A 7 31.81 -33.64 32.45
CA ASP A 7 32.16 -35.05 32.28
C ASP A 7 32.39 -35.41 30.79
N PRO A 8 33.36 -36.28 30.46
CA PRO A 8 33.54 -36.81 29.10
C PRO A 8 32.26 -37.36 28.43
N ASP A 9 31.34 -37.95 29.20
CA ASP A 9 30.11 -38.59 28.69
C ASP A 9 28.89 -37.65 28.63
N SER A 10 29.01 -36.39 29.05
CA SER A 10 27.92 -35.40 29.10
C SER A 10 27.35 -35.03 27.72
N ASP A 11 26.05 -34.73 27.63
CA ASP A 11 25.41 -34.41 26.35
C ASP A 11 25.87 -33.05 25.76
N LEU A 12 25.69 -32.84 24.45
CA LEU A 12 26.07 -31.59 23.77
C LEU A 12 25.35 -30.36 24.35
N GLU A 13 24.11 -30.54 24.81
CA GLU A 13 23.34 -29.49 25.46
C GLU A 13 23.94 -29.09 26.81
N GLU A 14 24.47 -30.05 27.57
CA GLU A 14 25.11 -29.85 28.87
C GLU A 14 26.47 -29.16 28.73
N VAL A 15 27.26 -29.55 27.72
CA VAL A 15 28.51 -28.86 27.38
C VAL A 15 28.24 -27.41 26.96
N ARG A 16 27.14 -27.16 26.24
CA ARG A 16 26.74 -25.82 25.80
C ARG A 16 26.24 -24.95 26.96
N SER A 17 25.45 -25.49 27.88
CA SER A 17 24.98 -24.74 29.04
C SER A 17 26.15 -24.35 29.96
N ALA A 18 27.05 -25.29 30.25
CA ALA A 18 28.25 -25.04 31.05
C ALA A 18 29.16 -23.96 30.41
N TYR A 19 29.36 -24.03 29.08
CA TYR A 19 30.07 -22.99 28.35
C TYR A 19 29.39 -21.62 28.48
N LEU A 20 28.06 -21.53 28.32
CA LEU A 20 27.33 -20.27 28.43
C LEU A 20 27.38 -19.65 29.83
N GLU A 21 27.35 -20.48 30.88
CA GLU A 21 27.45 -20.02 32.27
C GLU A 21 28.84 -19.46 32.56
N LEU A 22 29.89 -20.17 32.16
CA LEU A 22 31.28 -19.73 32.36
C LEU A 22 31.62 -18.53 31.46
N ALA A 23 31.13 -18.49 30.22
CA ALA A 23 31.31 -17.36 29.32
C ALA A 23 30.74 -16.08 29.93
N LYS A 24 29.54 -16.12 30.52
CA LYS A 24 28.94 -14.96 31.20
C LYS A 24 29.76 -14.47 32.39
N GLN A 25 30.50 -15.35 33.07
CA GLN A 25 31.32 -15.01 34.23
C GLN A 25 32.67 -14.40 33.85
N TYR A 26 33.30 -14.94 32.80
CA TYR A 26 34.68 -14.60 32.40
C TYR A 26 34.78 -13.66 31.19
N HIS A 27 33.66 -13.28 30.57
CA HIS A 27 33.66 -12.37 29.42
C HIS A 27 34.30 -11.02 29.79
N PRO A 28 35.20 -10.45 28.96
CA PRO A 28 35.87 -9.18 29.27
C PRO A 28 34.90 -7.99 29.43
N ASP A 29 33.69 -8.11 28.91
CA ASP A 29 32.63 -7.08 28.95
C ASP A 29 31.53 -7.36 29.99
N SER A 30 31.63 -8.43 30.79
CA SER A 30 30.59 -8.76 31.80
C SER A 30 30.63 -7.86 33.04
N GLY A 31 31.66 -7.02 33.21
CA GLY A 31 31.82 -6.10 34.33
C GLY A 31 32.00 -6.76 35.71
N THR A 32 32.17 -8.09 35.75
CA THR A 32 32.38 -8.88 36.98
C THR A 32 33.86 -8.86 37.39
N ALA A 33 34.16 -8.95 38.69
CA ALA A 33 35.53 -9.00 39.20
C ALA A 33 36.34 -10.24 38.73
N SER A 34 35.66 -11.23 38.15
CA SER A 34 36.22 -12.45 37.59
C SER A 34 36.44 -12.37 36.06
N ALA A 35 36.16 -11.24 35.42
CA ALA A 35 36.34 -11.05 33.99
C ALA A 35 37.84 -11.11 33.60
N ASP A 36 38.20 -12.09 32.77
CA ASP A 36 39.59 -12.32 32.35
C ASP A 36 39.62 -12.84 30.90
N ALA A 37 40.15 -12.02 30.00
CA ALA A 37 40.22 -12.32 28.58
C ALA A 37 41.01 -13.60 28.27
N ARG A 38 42.01 -13.96 29.08
CA ARG A 38 42.83 -15.17 28.86
C ARG A 38 42.04 -16.44 29.17
N LYS A 39 41.30 -16.43 30.29
CA LYS A 39 40.43 -17.55 30.68
C LYS A 39 39.30 -17.73 29.68
N PHE A 40 38.73 -16.64 29.17
CA PHE A 40 37.71 -16.70 28.14
C PHE A 40 38.23 -17.33 26.83
N SER A 41 39.44 -17.00 26.39
CA SER A 41 40.06 -17.65 25.23
C SER A 41 40.23 -19.16 25.44
N GLN A 42 40.73 -19.56 26.61
CA GLN A 42 40.90 -20.99 26.94
C GLN A 42 39.56 -21.74 26.99
N LEU A 43 38.51 -21.09 27.48
CA LEU A 43 37.15 -21.63 27.51
C LEU A 43 36.61 -21.86 26.09
N GLN A 44 36.82 -20.88 25.19
CA GLN A 44 36.39 -20.95 23.80
C GLN A 44 37.14 -22.06 23.04
N ASP A 45 38.45 -22.15 23.23
CA ASP A 45 39.28 -23.19 22.61
C ASP A 45 38.87 -24.58 23.11
N ALA A 46 38.59 -24.72 24.41
CA ALA A 46 38.11 -25.97 24.99
C ALA A 46 36.76 -26.40 24.41
N TYR A 47 35.79 -25.48 24.31
CA TYR A 47 34.48 -25.77 23.72
C TYR A 47 34.59 -26.15 22.24
N GLN A 48 35.38 -25.41 21.46
CA GLN A 48 35.62 -25.69 20.05
C GLN A 48 36.34 -27.04 19.84
N SER A 49 37.26 -27.41 20.73
CA SER A 49 37.92 -28.72 20.71
C SER A 49 36.95 -29.89 20.94
N ILE A 50 35.94 -29.72 21.81
CA ILE A 50 34.91 -30.74 22.07
C ILE A 50 33.95 -30.86 20.89
N LEU A 51 33.54 -29.72 20.32
CA LEU A 51 32.69 -29.70 19.13
C LEU A 51 33.40 -30.34 17.94
N SER A 52 34.65 -29.99 17.66
CA SER A 52 35.42 -30.59 16.56
C SER A 52 35.68 -32.08 16.79
N SER A 53 35.96 -32.51 18.02
CA SER A 53 36.11 -33.94 18.36
C SER A 53 34.80 -34.72 18.15
N ARG A 54 33.63 -34.15 18.50
CA ARG A 54 32.32 -34.78 18.28
C ARG A 54 31.83 -34.69 16.83
N LYS A 55 32.20 -33.62 16.11
CA LYS A 55 31.87 -33.43 14.70
C LYS A 55 32.76 -34.30 13.79
N GLY A 56 33.90 -34.79 14.31
CA GLY A 56 34.85 -35.67 13.64
C GLY A 56 34.40 -37.10 13.32
N GLU A 57 33.17 -37.51 13.69
CA GLU A 57 32.57 -38.78 13.23
C GLU A 57 31.51 -38.62 12.12
N MET A 58 31.32 -37.40 11.59
CA MET A 58 30.57 -37.18 10.35
C MET A 58 31.42 -36.35 9.38
N VAL A 59 31.82 -36.97 8.28
CA VAL A 59 32.31 -36.24 7.10
C VAL A 59 31.17 -35.33 6.64
N VAL A 60 31.32 -34.03 6.84
CA VAL A 60 30.48 -33.01 6.22
C VAL A 60 31.44 -32.08 5.48
N GLU A 61 31.18 -31.96 4.18
CA GLU A 61 31.85 -31.03 3.27
C GLU A 61 31.87 -29.62 3.88
N GLU A 62 33.03 -28.98 3.83
CA GLU A 62 33.20 -27.59 4.23
C GLU A 62 32.42 -26.69 3.26
N ASP A 63 31.20 -26.30 3.64
CA ASP A 63 30.62 -25.04 3.16
C ASP A 63 31.45 -23.90 3.76
N GLY A 64 32.19 -23.25 2.88
CA GLY A 64 33.23 -22.27 3.20
C GLY A 64 32.73 -21.06 4.00
N ASP A 65 33.69 -20.50 4.72
CA ASP A 65 33.65 -19.19 5.38
C ASP A 65 32.95 -18.12 4.52
N ASP A 66 31.76 -17.69 4.95
CA ASP A 66 31.15 -16.43 4.51
C ASP A 66 31.86 -15.25 5.22
N GLN A 67 33.15 -15.03 4.92
CA GLN A 67 33.77 -13.73 5.10
C GLN A 67 33.32 -12.83 3.95
N TYR A 68 32.45 -11.86 4.24
CA TYR A 68 32.06 -10.80 3.32
C TYR A 68 33.26 -9.89 2.99
N TYR A 69 34.12 -10.36 2.08
CA TYR A 69 35.02 -9.50 1.32
C TYR A 69 34.24 -9.03 0.08
N PHE A 70 33.80 -7.79 0.08
CA PHE A 70 33.20 -7.17 -1.11
C PHE A 70 34.28 -6.91 -2.16
N ASP A 71 34.73 -7.95 -2.87
CA ASP A 71 35.57 -7.79 -4.06
C ASP A 71 34.68 -7.45 -5.26
N ILE A 72 34.09 -6.24 -5.23
CA ILE A 72 33.33 -5.72 -6.37
C ILE A 72 34.34 -5.34 -7.45
N LYS A 73 34.69 -6.32 -8.30
CA LYS A 73 35.22 -6.01 -9.63
C LYS A 73 34.11 -5.28 -10.39
N HIS A 74 34.22 -3.95 -10.48
CA HIS A 74 33.34 -3.12 -11.30
C HIS A 74 33.49 -3.48 -12.79
N THR A 75 32.88 -4.59 -13.20
CA THR A 75 32.54 -4.83 -14.60
C THR A 75 31.17 -4.21 -14.79
N ALA A 76 31.12 -3.08 -15.51
CA ALA A 76 29.87 -2.40 -15.82
C ALA A 76 28.87 -3.42 -16.43
N PRO A 77 27.68 -3.62 -15.83
CA PRO A 77 26.70 -4.55 -16.37
C PRO A 77 26.33 -4.11 -17.79
N GLN A 78 26.70 -4.91 -18.79
CA GLN A 78 26.14 -4.79 -20.13
C GLN A 78 24.66 -5.19 -20.03
N HIS A 79 23.81 -4.23 -19.68
CA HIS A 79 22.39 -4.41 -19.34
C HIS A 79 21.51 -4.64 -20.59
N ARG A 80 21.94 -5.53 -21.50
CA ARG A 80 21.15 -5.98 -22.66
C ARG A 80 21.03 -7.50 -22.67
N GLN A 81 20.46 -8.06 -21.60
CA GLN A 81 19.86 -9.38 -21.69
C GLN A 81 18.40 -9.20 -22.12
N TYR A 82 18.07 -9.55 -23.36
CA TYR A 82 16.68 -9.66 -23.78
C TYR A 82 16.06 -10.86 -23.06
N LEU A 83 14.93 -10.67 -22.40
CA LEU A 83 14.13 -11.77 -21.87
C LEU A 83 13.80 -12.73 -23.03
N SER A 84 14.24 -14.00 -22.94
CA SER A 84 13.89 -15.01 -23.92
C SER A 84 12.42 -15.38 -23.70
N HIS A 85 11.54 -14.89 -24.56
CA HIS A 85 10.08 -15.10 -24.50
C HIS A 85 9.67 -16.53 -24.86
N GLU A 86 10.41 -17.55 -24.40
CA GLU A 86 10.20 -18.98 -24.69
C GLU A 86 10.09 -19.32 -26.20
N GLY A 87 10.63 -18.46 -27.08
CA GLY A 87 10.47 -18.60 -28.55
C GLY A 87 9.09 -18.20 -29.09
N ILE A 88 8.26 -17.57 -28.26
CA ILE A 88 6.87 -17.23 -28.56
C ILE A 88 6.77 -15.83 -29.15
N GLY A 89 6.17 -15.76 -30.33
CA GLY A 89 5.89 -14.52 -31.05
C GLY A 89 6.92 -14.17 -32.13
N PHE A 90 6.49 -13.33 -33.06
CA PHE A 90 7.29 -12.88 -34.21
C PHE A 90 7.35 -11.35 -34.28
N GLY A 91 8.36 -10.81 -34.97
CA GLY A 91 8.54 -9.36 -35.15
C GLY A 91 9.53 -8.72 -34.18
N THR A 92 9.35 -7.43 -33.91
CA THR A 92 10.29 -6.63 -33.11
C THR A 92 10.28 -7.03 -31.62
N PRO A 93 11.34 -6.73 -30.84
CA PRO A 93 11.39 -7.09 -29.42
C PRO A 93 10.18 -6.61 -28.59
N SER A 94 9.66 -5.40 -28.87
CA SER A 94 8.47 -4.88 -28.19
C SER A 94 7.19 -5.64 -28.57
N GLN A 95 7.04 -6.00 -29.85
CA GLN A 95 5.90 -6.80 -30.32
C GLN A 95 5.91 -8.21 -29.71
N ARG A 96 7.06 -8.87 -29.66
CA ARG A 96 7.22 -10.17 -29.00
C ARG A 96 6.91 -10.11 -27.50
N SER A 97 7.33 -9.03 -26.82
CA SER A 97 7.02 -8.83 -25.41
C SER A 97 5.52 -8.71 -25.14
N LYS A 98 4.79 -7.93 -25.95
CA LYS A 98 3.32 -7.83 -25.84
C LYS A 98 2.64 -9.18 -26.09
N GLN A 99 3.07 -9.92 -27.11
CA GLN A 99 2.52 -11.24 -27.44
C GLN A 99 2.78 -12.24 -26.32
N TYR A 100 4.00 -12.31 -25.80
CA TYR A 100 4.32 -13.19 -24.68
C TYR A 100 3.55 -12.82 -23.41
N ASN A 101 3.34 -11.54 -23.15
CA ASN A 101 2.53 -11.10 -22.02
C ASN A 101 1.07 -11.59 -22.16
N SER A 102 0.48 -11.47 -23.36
CA SER A 102 -0.86 -12.02 -23.62
C SER A 102 -0.90 -13.54 -23.48
N TYR A 103 0.13 -14.24 -23.94
CA TYR A 103 0.25 -15.68 -23.83
C TYR A 103 0.36 -16.16 -22.37
N ARG A 104 1.14 -15.44 -21.53
CA ARG A 104 1.25 -15.74 -20.10
C ARG A 104 -0.09 -15.62 -19.38
N VAL A 105 -0.86 -14.57 -19.68
CA VAL A 105 -2.20 -14.37 -19.12
C VAL A 105 -3.13 -15.52 -19.53
N TRP A 106 -3.12 -15.90 -20.80
CA TRP A 106 -3.91 -17.03 -21.31
C TRP A 106 -3.52 -18.36 -20.65
N ARG A 107 -2.21 -18.65 -20.53
CA ARG A 107 -1.70 -19.87 -19.88
C ARG A 107 -2.12 -19.93 -18.40
N ALA A 108 -2.03 -18.81 -17.68
CA ALA A 108 -2.49 -18.72 -16.30
C ALA A 108 -4.00 -18.97 -16.18
N ALA A 109 -4.80 -18.40 -17.08
CA ALA A 109 -6.25 -18.62 -17.09
C ALA A 109 -6.60 -20.09 -17.35
N SER A 110 -5.92 -20.74 -18.32
CA SER A 110 -6.12 -22.15 -18.64
C SER A 110 -5.79 -23.06 -17.45
N ASN A 111 -4.65 -22.83 -16.78
CA ASN A 111 -4.24 -23.61 -15.61
C ASN A 111 -5.24 -23.49 -14.45
N ILE A 112 -5.82 -22.29 -14.24
CA ILE A 112 -6.86 -22.08 -13.21
C ILE A 112 -8.12 -22.88 -13.56
N GLN A 113 -8.53 -22.91 -14.83
CA GLN A 113 -9.71 -23.67 -15.27
C GLN A 113 -9.48 -25.17 -15.12
N GLU A 114 -8.32 -25.68 -15.54
CA GLU A 114 -7.95 -27.09 -15.43
C GLU A 114 -7.97 -27.57 -13.98
N HIS A 115 -7.34 -26.81 -13.08
CA HIS A 115 -7.38 -27.10 -11.64
C HIS A 115 -8.79 -27.01 -11.03
N ARG A 116 -9.67 -26.15 -11.57
CA ARG A 116 -11.09 -26.11 -11.15
C ARG A 116 -11.84 -27.36 -11.62
N ILE A 117 -11.60 -27.81 -12.85
CA ILE A 117 -12.20 -29.03 -13.41
C ILE A 117 -11.76 -30.24 -12.60
N GLU A 118 -10.47 -30.36 -12.31
CA GLU A 118 -9.90 -31.43 -11.47
C GLU A 118 -10.50 -31.43 -10.07
N LYS A 119 -10.61 -30.26 -9.42
CA LYS A 119 -11.29 -30.12 -8.13
C LYS A 119 -12.78 -30.46 -8.16
N LEU A 120 -13.47 -30.19 -9.27
CA LEU A 120 -14.88 -30.53 -9.44
C LEU A 120 -15.06 -32.03 -9.69
N ALA A 121 -14.19 -32.65 -10.50
CA ALA A 121 -14.18 -34.09 -10.73
C ALA A 121 -13.93 -34.89 -9.43
N HIS A 122 -13.05 -34.40 -8.55
CA HIS A 122 -12.86 -34.98 -7.21
C HIS A 122 -14.05 -34.75 -6.26
N GLN A 123 -14.96 -33.82 -6.56
CA GLN A 123 -16.13 -33.48 -5.73
C GLN A 123 -17.42 -34.21 -6.15
N THR A 124 -17.55 -34.63 -7.41
CA THR A 124 -18.82 -35.12 -7.96
C THR A 124 -19.36 -36.41 -7.35
N GLU A 125 -18.52 -37.28 -6.77
CA GLU A 125 -18.99 -38.58 -6.26
C GLU A 125 -19.42 -38.57 -4.78
N SER A 126 -19.05 -37.55 -3.98
CA SER A 126 -19.39 -37.51 -2.54
C SER A 126 -19.65 -36.12 -1.95
N ALA A 127 -19.30 -35.02 -2.62
CA ALA A 127 -19.36 -33.69 -2.01
C ALA A 127 -20.69 -32.95 -2.20
N LEU A 128 -21.43 -33.21 -3.29
CA LEU A 128 -22.73 -32.55 -3.57
C LEU A 128 -23.77 -32.87 -2.48
N VAL A 129 -23.89 -34.14 -2.08
CA VAL A 129 -24.85 -34.59 -1.05
C VAL A 129 -24.51 -34.02 0.35
N VAL A 130 -23.23 -33.74 0.63
CA VAL A 130 -22.79 -33.19 1.92
C VAL A 130 -22.93 -31.67 1.97
N LYS A 131 -22.73 -30.97 0.84
CA LYS A 131 -22.92 -29.51 0.75
C LYS A 131 -24.40 -29.14 0.91
N ASP A 132 -25.30 -29.81 0.21
CA ASP A 132 -26.75 -29.55 0.29
C ASP A 132 -27.29 -29.79 1.72
N LYS A 133 -26.82 -30.85 2.40
CA LYS A 133 -27.18 -31.11 3.81
C LYS A 133 -26.64 -30.05 4.77
N LYS A 134 -25.45 -29.49 4.51
CA LYS A 134 -24.87 -28.41 5.34
C LYS A 134 -25.57 -27.09 5.10
N GLU A 135 -25.89 -26.75 3.86
CA GLU A 135 -26.62 -25.53 3.51
C GLU A 135 -28.05 -25.56 4.03
N ALA A 136 -28.76 -26.68 3.90
CA ALA A 136 -30.09 -26.86 4.50
C ALA A 136 -30.07 -26.74 6.04
N LYS A 137 -29.02 -27.21 6.70
CA LYS A 137 -28.83 -27.01 8.16
C LYS A 137 -28.59 -25.54 8.51
N LYS A 138 -27.79 -24.81 7.71
CA LYS A 138 -27.56 -23.37 7.91
C LYS A 138 -28.85 -22.56 7.78
N VAL A 139 -29.67 -22.83 6.76
CA VAL A 139 -30.97 -22.15 6.56
C VAL A 139 -31.94 -22.45 7.70
N LYS A 140 -31.95 -23.67 8.24
CA LYS A 140 -32.76 -23.99 9.43
C LYS A 140 -32.29 -23.26 10.68
N ILE A 141 -30.97 -23.11 10.86
CA ILE A 141 -30.38 -22.40 12.00
C ILE A 141 -30.62 -20.89 11.88
N SER A 142 -30.52 -20.29 10.70
CA SER A 142 -30.81 -18.86 10.51
C SER A 142 -32.26 -18.53 10.86
N ASN A 143 -33.23 -19.32 10.37
CA ASN A 143 -34.64 -19.08 10.66
C ASN A 143 -34.98 -19.29 12.14
N ALA A 144 -34.27 -20.21 12.82
CA ALA A 144 -34.42 -20.40 14.26
C ALA A 144 -33.83 -19.22 15.05
N ILE A 145 -32.67 -18.72 14.64
CA ILE A 145 -32.05 -17.52 15.24
C ILE A 145 -32.95 -16.30 15.02
N GLU A 146 -33.45 -16.08 13.80
CA GLU A 146 -34.37 -14.99 13.49
C GLU A 146 -35.63 -15.04 14.36
N ARG A 147 -36.20 -16.22 14.58
CA ARG A 147 -37.36 -16.38 15.48
C ARG A 147 -37.01 -16.07 16.94
N VAL A 148 -35.86 -16.54 17.43
CA VAL A 148 -35.41 -16.22 18.79
C VAL A 148 -35.13 -14.73 18.95
N VAL A 149 -34.53 -14.10 17.94
CA VAL A 149 -34.27 -12.66 17.91
C VAL A 149 -35.59 -11.88 17.90
N GLU A 150 -36.59 -12.30 17.12
CA GLU A 150 -37.92 -11.68 17.09
C GLU A 150 -38.62 -11.80 18.45
N ASP A 151 -38.62 -12.98 19.07
CA ASP A 151 -39.19 -13.19 20.40
C ASP A 151 -38.50 -12.29 21.44
N LEU A 152 -37.18 -12.12 21.35
CA LEU A 152 -36.39 -11.24 22.22
C LEU A 152 -36.69 -9.75 21.99
N ILE A 153 -36.84 -9.33 20.73
CA ILE A 153 -37.21 -7.96 20.37
C ILE A 153 -38.61 -7.65 20.92
N GLN A 154 -39.57 -8.55 20.75
CA GLN A 154 -40.93 -8.38 21.28
C GLN A 154 -40.94 -8.34 22.82
N GLU A 155 -40.14 -9.18 23.48
CA GLU A 155 -39.98 -9.14 24.92
C GLU A 155 -39.39 -7.80 25.39
N SER A 156 -38.34 -7.29 24.73
CA SER A 156 -37.74 -5.99 25.05
C SER A 156 -38.65 -4.79 24.71
N MET A 157 -39.47 -4.88 23.66
CA MET A 157 -40.51 -3.90 23.37
C MET A 157 -41.57 -3.87 24.48
N ASN A 158 -42.03 -5.04 24.93
CA ASN A 158 -43.01 -5.15 26.01
C ASN A 158 -42.45 -4.67 27.36
N LYS A 159 -41.15 -4.87 27.60
CA LYS A 159 -40.43 -4.33 28.77
C LYS A 159 -40.24 -2.82 28.71
N GLY A 160 -40.38 -2.21 27.54
CA GLY A 160 -40.11 -0.78 27.35
C GLY A 160 -38.62 -0.44 27.25
N ASP A 161 -37.74 -1.41 26.97
CA ASP A 161 -36.29 -1.20 26.85
C ASP A 161 -35.92 -0.19 25.74
N PHE A 162 -36.83 0.02 24.78
CA PHE A 162 -36.70 0.97 23.68
C PHE A 162 -37.29 2.36 23.99
N GLU A 163 -37.93 2.55 25.14
CA GLU A 163 -38.42 3.87 25.55
C GLU A 163 -37.26 4.70 26.14
N ASN A 164 -37.19 5.99 25.76
CA ASN A 164 -36.19 6.94 26.25
C ASN A 164 -34.71 6.57 25.97
N LEU A 165 -34.45 5.95 24.83
CA LEU A 165 -33.07 5.75 24.34
C LEU A 165 -32.32 7.09 24.22
N THR A 166 -31.04 7.07 24.56
CA THR A 166 -30.17 8.24 24.47
C THR A 166 -30.06 8.69 23.01
N GLY A 167 -30.64 9.85 22.70
CA GLY A 167 -30.67 10.39 21.34
C GLY A 167 -31.92 10.06 20.53
N SER A 168 -32.93 9.41 21.11
CA SER A 168 -34.25 9.27 20.48
C SER A 168 -34.84 10.65 20.13
N GLY A 169 -35.34 10.80 18.90
CA GLY A 169 -35.94 12.04 18.39
C GLY A 169 -34.94 13.17 18.06
N LYS A 170 -33.64 12.98 18.30
CA LYS A 170 -32.62 13.93 17.86
C LYS A 170 -32.18 13.60 16.42
N PRO A 171 -31.85 14.61 15.59
CA PRO A 171 -31.26 14.36 14.28
C PRO A 171 -30.01 13.48 14.41
N LEU A 172 -29.83 12.53 13.51
CA LEU A 172 -28.61 11.72 13.45
C LEU A 172 -27.40 12.65 13.30
N GLU A 173 -26.44 12.56 14.22
CA GLU A 173 -25.16 13.24 14.06
C GLU A 173 -24.38 12.50 12.98
N TYR A 174 -24.40 13.05 11.76
CA TYR A 174 -23.45 12.65 10.73
C TYR A 174 -22.06 13.06 11.19
N VAL A 175 -21.34 12.13 11.78
CA VAL A 175 -19.93 12.33 12.07
C VAL A 175 -19.20 12.29 10.73
N ASP A 176 -18.96 13.47 10.14
CA ASP A 176 -18.18 13.64 8.90
C ASP A 176 -16.69 13.39 9.15
N ARG A 177 -16.39 12.26 9.79
CA ARG A 177 -15.05 11.85 10.16
C ARG A 177 -14.62 10.82 9.14
N ASN A 178 -13.81 11.27 8.18
CA ASN A 178 -13.13 10.37 7.26
C ASN A 178 -12.26 9.40 8.08
N PRO A 179 -12.53 8.07 8.06
CA PRO A 179 -11.78 7.08 8.82
C PRO A 179 -10.29 7.02 8.44
N LEU A 180 -9.93 7.54 7.27
CA LEU A 180 -8.57 7.57 6.74
C LEU A 180 -7.76 8.76 7.25
N VAL A 181 -8.38 9.70 7.96
CA VAL A 181 -7.73 10.93 8.46
C VAL A 181 -7.54 10.83 9.97
N ASP A 182 -6.33 11.11 10.45
CA ASP A 182 -6.06 11.14 11.89
C ASP A 182 -6.90 12.20 12.62
N SER A 183 -7.17 11.97 13.91
CA SER A 183 -7.96 12.88 14.74
C SER A 183 -7.41 14.30 14.76
N THR A 184 -6.09 14.46 14.77
CA THR A 184 -5.45 15.78 14.83
C THR A 184 -5.73 16.56 13.55
N THR A 185 -5.53 15.94 12.38
CA THR A 185 -5.78 16.53 11.06
C THR A 185 -7.26 16.84 10.85
N HIS A 186 -8.16 15.94 11.24
CA HIS A 186 -9.60 16.18 11.16
C HIS A 186 -10.01 17.40 12.00
N ASN A 187 -9.53 17.48 13.23
CA ASN A 187 -9.83 18.62 14.11
C ASN A 187 -9.26 19.93 13.56
N LEU A 188 -8.04 19.91 13.00
CA LEU A 188 -7.46 21.08 12.36
C LEU A 188 -8.30 21.55 11.17
N ASN A 189 -8.66 20.63 10.26
CA ASN A 189 -9.51 20.96 9.10
C ASN A 189 -10.87 21.49 9.55
N LYS A 190 -11.46 20.93 10.62
CA LYS A 190 -12.71 21.43 11.20
C LYS A 190 -12.57 22.85 11.75
N ILE A 191 -11.46 23.15 12.44
CA ILE A 191 -11.17 24.51 12.93
C ILE A 191 -11.00 25.48 11.75
N LEU A 192 -10.30 25.07 10.70
CA LEU A 192 -10.12 25.90 9.49
C LEU A 192 -11.46 26.21 8.84
N ILE A 193 -12.32 25.20 8.65
CA ILE A 193 -13.66 25.36 8.07
C ILE A 193 -14.53 26.27 8.95
N ASN A 194 -14.51 26.07 10.26
CA ASN A 194 -15.28 26.89 11.20
C ASN A 194 -14.85 28.37 11.18
N ASN A 195 -13.57 28.64 10.93
CA ASN A 195 -13.04 30.00 10.76
C ASN A 195 -13.24 30.55 9.33
N GLY A 196 -13.90 29.80 8.43
CA GLY A 196 -14.12 30.20 7.05
C GLY A 196 -12.84 30.22 6.20
N PHE A 197 -11.79 29.50 6.62
CA PHE A 197 -10.55 29.43 5.87
C PHE A 197 -10.74 28.63 4.57
N THR A 198 -10.37 29.23 3.45
CA THR A 198 -10.43 28.60 2.13
C THR A 198 -9.02 28.39 1.57
N PRO A 199 -8.73 27.21 1.00
CA PRO A 199 -7.47 26.97 0.30
C PRO A 199 -7.25 27.98 -0.83
N GLU A 200 -5.98 28.37 -1.04
CA GLU A 200 -5.57 29.36 -2.04
C GLU A 200 -6.07 29.02 -3.46
N TRP A 201 -6.06 27.75 -3.86
CA TRP A 201 -6.54 27.37 -5.18
C TRP A 201 -8.04 27.61 -5.36
N ILE A 202 -8.84 27.56 -4.28
CA ILE A 202 -10.29 27.84 -4.35
C ILE A 202 -10.53 29.33 -4.55
N THR A 203 -9.79 30.19 -3.84
CA THR A 203 -9.90 31.65 -4.02
C THR A 203 -9.44 32.05 -5.43
N LEU A 204 -8.29 31.53 -5.86
CA LEU A 204 -7.75 31.75 -7.20
C LEU A 204 -8.73 31.26 -8.29
N GLN A 205 -9.38 30.12 -8.08
CA GLN A 205 -10.43 29.63 -8.99
C GLN A 205 -11.59 30.61 -9.12
N SER A 206 -12.07 31.14 -7.99
CA SER A 206 -13.16 32.14 -7.97
C SER A 206 -12.74 33.39 -8.74
N ASP A 207 -11.54 33.90 -8.49
CA ASP A 207 -11.01 35.09 -9.15
C ASP A 207 -10.84 34.90 -10.67
N ILE A 208 -10.34 33.74 -11.12
CA ILE A 208 -10.25 33.41 -12.55
C ILE A 208 -11.65 33.46 -13.18
N ARG A 209 -12.63 32.83 -12.54
CA ARG A 209 -14.00 32.77 -13.07
C ARG A 209 -14.65 34.15 -13.16
N GLU A 210 -14.46 34.98 -12.14
CA GLU A 210 -14.96 36.35 -12.14
C GLU A 210 -14.31 37.19 -13.25
N LYS A 211 -12.97 37.16 -13.35
CA LYS A 211 -12.24 37.88 -14.41
C LYS A 211 -12.65 37.43 -15.81
N LEU A 212 -12.83 36.13 -16.01
CA LEU A 212 -13.32 35.58 -17.28
C LEU A 212 -14.74 36.05 -17.59
N ALA A 213 -15.64 36.10 -16.59
CA ALA A 213 -17.00 36.60 -16.78
C ALA A 213 -16.99 38.09 -17.20
N VAL A 214 -16.19 38.92 -16.53
CA VAL A 214 -16.03 40.34 -16.87
C VAL A 214 -15.43 40.52 -18.27
N LEU A 215 -14.40 39.74 -18.60
CA LEU A 215 -13.76 39.80 -19.92
C LEU A 215 -14.74 39.39 -21.02
N ARG A 216 -15.47 38.29 -20.83
CA ARG A 216 -16.52 37.84 -21.77
C ARG A 216 -17.61 38.88 -21.95
N TYR A 217 -18.09 39.49 -20.87
CA TYR A 217 -19.08 40.56 -20.94
C TYR A 217 -18.57 41.75 -21.77
N LYS A 218 -17.32 42.18 -21.55
CA LYS A 218 -16.70 43.28 -22.32
C LYS A 218 -16.54 42.94 -23.80
N ILE A 219 -16.17 41.70 -24.10
CA ILE A 219 -16.00 41.20 -25.47
C ILE A 219 -17.37 41.13 -26.17
N ILE A 220 -18.38 40.53 -25.56
CA ILE A 220 -19.72 40.37 -26.15
C ILE A 220 -20.42 41.72 -26.36
N ASN A 221 -20.42 42.61 -25.36
CA ASN A 221 -21.13 43.89 -25.45
C ASN A 221 -20.52 44.86 -26.46
N ASN A 222 -19.22 44.73 -26.73
CA ASN A 222 -18.52 45.56 -27.72
C ASN A 222 -18.27 44.79 -29.01
N HIS A 223 -19.06 43.74 -29.28
CA HIS A 223 -18.99 43.03 -30.55
C HIS A 223 -19.53 43.93 -31.66
N ASP A 224 -18.60 44.49 -32.41
CA ASP A 224 -18.89 45.29 -33.59
C ASP A 224 -18.83 44.39 -34.83
N ILE A 225 -19.79 44.54 -35.74
CA ILE A 225 -19.92 43.69 -36.95
C ILE A 225 -18.71 43.90 -37.89
N ASN A 226 -17.98 44.99 -37.71
CA ASN A 226 -16.77 45.31 -38.47
C ASN A 226 -15.53 44.58 -37.93
N THR A 227 -15.02 43.62 -38.71
CA THR A 227 -13.89 42.74 -38.39
C THR A 227 -12.61 43.48 -38.00
N LYS A 228 -12.32 44.66 -38.58
CA LYS A 228 -11.09 45.42 -38.27
C LYS A 228 -11.14 46.15 -36.92
N LEU A 229 -12.29 46.69 -36.55
CA LEU A 229 -12.47 47.36 -35.25
C LEU A 229 -12.45 46.34 -34.11
N TRP A 230 -12.94 45.14 -34.39
CA TRP A 230 -12.89 44.00 -33.50
C TRP A 230 -11.47 43.53 -33.19
N GLU A 231 -10.61 43.41 -34.21
CA GLU A 231 -9.20 43.01 -34.03
C GLU A 231 -8.44 43.98 -33.11
N ILE A 232 -8.62 45.29 -33.30
CA ILE A 232 -8.02 46.33 -32.45
C ILE A 232 -8.54 46.24 -31.01
N GLN A 233 -9.82 45.88 -30.84
CA GLN A 233 -10.41 45.72 -29.51
C GLN A 233 -9.87 44.47 -28.79
N ILE A 234 -9.67 43.36 -29.51
CA ILE A 234 -9.02 42.17 -28.95
C ILE A 234 -7.58 42.49 -28.54
N GLU A 235 -6.85 43.22 -29.39
CA GLU A 235 -5.48 43.64 -29.08
C GLU A 235 -5.43 44.46 -27.79
N ARG A 236 -6.43 45.34 -27.56
CA ARG A 236 -6.56 46.09 -26.31
C ARG A 236 -6.79 45.21 -25.07
N HIS A 237 -7.38 44.03 -25.24
CA HIS A 237 -7.61 43.06 -24.17
C HIS A 237 -6.54 41.97 -24.07
N SER A 238 -5.55 41.94 -24.99
CA SER A 238 -4.48 40.94 -25.03
C SER A 238 -3.73 40.81 -23.70
N VAL A 239 -3.32 41.93 -23.11
CA VAL A 239 -2.63 42.00 -21.81
C VAL A 239 -3.49 41.40 -20.69
N THR A 240 -4.81 41.62 -20.73
CA THR A 240 -5.72 41.04 -19.73
C THR A 240 -5.87 39.53 -19.90
N ILE A 241 -5.89 39.05 -21.16
CA ILE A 241 -5.94 37.62 -21.46
C ILE A 241 -4.65 36.93 -20.99
N GLU A 242 -3.49 37.53 -21.26
CA GLU A 242 -2.19 37.03 -20.79
C GLU A 242 -2.16 36.92 -19.27
N PHE A 243 -2.57 37.98 -18.57
CA PHE A 243 -2.66 37.97 -17.10
C PHE A 243 -3.60 36.87 -16.56
N ILE A 244 -4.74 36.62 -17.22
CA ILE A 244 -5.66 35.54 -16.83
C ILE A 244 -5.02 34.17 -17.10
N ASN A 245 -4.26 34.01 -18.19
CA ASN A 245 -3.57 32.78 -18.51
C ASN A 245 -2.44 32.49 -17.51
N ASP A 246 -1.70 33.50 -17.07
CA ASP A 246 -0.71 33.36 -16.00
C ASP A 246 -1.36 32.92 -14.67
N MET A 247 -2.54 33.45 -14.36
CA MET A 247 -3.33 33.01 -13.20
C MET A 247 -3.78 31.55 -13.35
N ILE A 248 -4.21 31.16 -14.55
CA ILE A 248 -4.59 29.77 -14.87
C ILE A 248 -3.39 28.84 -14.68
N ASP A 249 -2.18 29.24 -15.08
CA ASP A 249 -0.98 28.43 -14.89
C ASP A 249 -0.64 28.25 -13.41
N LYS A 250 -0.67 29.34 -12.64
CA LYS A 250 -0.51 29.26 -11.18
C LYS A 250 -1.53 28.32 -10.55
N TYR A 251 -2.79 28.44 -10.93
CA TYR A 251 -3.87 27.55 -10.49
C TYR A 251 -3.59 26.09 -10.85
N ASN A 252 -3.22 25.81 -12.10
CA ASN A 252 -2.95 24.45 -12.58
C ASN A 252 -1.76 23.79 -11.83
N MET A 253 -0.80 24.59 -11.36
CA MET A 253 0.32 24.09 -10.54
C MET A 253 -0.09 23.74 -9.11
N ILE A 254 -1.05 24.45 -8.51
CA ILE A 254 -1.42 24.27 -7.09
C ILE A 254 -2.60 23.31 -6.89
N VAL A 255 -3.39 23.05 -7.93
CA VAL A 255 -4.61 22.25 -7.83
C VAL A 255 -4.28 20.76 -7.66
N PRO A 256 -4.83 20.09 -6.63
CA PRO A 256 -4.54 18.67 -6.39
C PRO A 256 -5.14 17.70 -7.43
N PHE A 257 -6.10 18.15 -8.23
CA PHE A 257 -6.90 17.31 -9.12
C PHE A 257 -6.74 17.70 -10.59
N ILE A 258 -6.29 16.76 -11.41
CA ILE A 258 -6.09 16.99 -12.86
C ILE A 258 -7.40 17.41 -13.56
N ASP A 259 -8.53 16.83 -13.18
CA ASP A 259 -9.85 17.10 -13.78
C ASP A 259 -10.36 18.52 -13.51
N LYS A 260 -9.74 19.23 -12.56
CA LYS A 260 -10.12 20.60 -12.18
C LYS A 260 -9.23 21.65 -12.84
N GLN A 261 -8.17 21.27 -13.55
CA GLN A 261 -7.30 22.20 -14.26
C GLN A 261 -8.03 22.93 -15.38
N PHE A 262 -7.63 24.18 -15.64
CA PHE A 262 -8.18 24.99 -16.73
C PHE A 262 -7.25 24.97 -17.94
N ALA A 263 -7.85 24.98 -19.14
CA ALA A 263 -7.13 25.34 -20.34
C ALA A 263 -6.96 26.86 -20.42
N HIS A 264 -5.89 27.32 -21.06
CA HIS A 264 -5.73 28.73 -21.38
C HIS A 264 -6.93 29.28 -22.13
N TYR A 265 -7.25 30.52 -21.81
CA TYR A 265 -8.32 31.24 -22.46
C TYR A 265 -7.91 31.66 -23.88
N ASN A 266 -8.69 31.23 -24.87
CA ASN A 266 -8.52 31.65 -26.25
C ASN A 266 -9.78 32.39 -26.72
N HIS A 267 -9.63 33.68 -27.02
CA HIS A 267 -10.70 34.57 -27.48
C HIS A 267 -11.36 34.08 -28.79
N GLN A 268 -10.62 33.40 -29.67
CA GLN A 268 -11.14 32.92 -30.96
C GLN A 268 -12.25 31.87 -30.77
N ARG A 269 -12.20 31.07 -29.70
CA ARG A 269 -13.21 30.04 -29.44
C ARG A 269 -14.55 30.64 -29.01
N ASP A 270 -14.53 31.79 -28.36
CA ASP A 270 -15.75 32.49 -27.95
C ASP A 270 -16.35 33.27 -29.15
N VAL A 271 -15.53 33.79 -30.07
CA VAL A 271 -15.99 34.40 -31.34
C VAL A 271 -16.72 33.40 -32.23
N GLN A 272 -16.25 32.16 -32.34
CA GLN A 272 -16.90 31.12 -33.16
C GLN A 272 -18.25 30.63 -32.60
N LYS A 273 -18.56 30.94 -31.34
CA LYS A 273 -19.81 30.53 -30.68
C LYS A 273 -20.92 31.56 -30.79
N ILE A 274 -20.60 32.77 -31.22
CA ILE A 274 -21.54 33.85 -31.55
C ILE A 274 -21.92 33.69 -33.02
#